data_AF-A0A5Q4ESH4-F1
#
_entry.id   AF-A0A5Q4ESH4-F1
#
_cell.length_a   1.000
_cell.length_b   1.000
_cell.length_c   1.000
_cell.angle_alpha   90.00
_cell.angle_beta   90.00
_cell.angle_gamma   90.00
#
_symmetry.space_group_name_H-M   'P 1'
#
loop_
_entity.id
_entity.type
_entity.pdbx_description
1 polymer ?
#
loop_
_entity_poly.entity_id
_entity_poly.type
_entity_poly.pdbx_seq_one_letter_code
_entity_poly.pdbx_strand_id
1 'polypeptide(L)'
;MRTSHACPGCGVDLARTPTTREPRYGLLVAVCPGCGRVTARRMAKLEARRRRKAVLALARLSGQMVCAALFLLVIHFIVLAIADAMDFQSAGASSAEAQSISDRSTPLIAYFSGLEAYEMFAWLIPAAVCGVWLGASMRHIALWIVLSGWAVIIIALHWTPDLIRAAQSLFGDVSIRPYQPPGAAARWATLLTTIAVTGAGCAVGVGAHGFDTSRRHARWMRKLARARRRRCRS
;
A
#
# COMPACT_ATOMS: atom_id res chain seq x y z
N MET A 1 17.47 9.59 -37.02
CA MET A 1 18.16 8.30 -36.77
C MET A 1 17.15 7.16 -36.60
N ARG A 2 17.11 6.22 -37.54
CA ARG A 2 16.41 4.93 -37.38
C ARG A 2 17.42 3.93 -36.85
N THR A 3 17.25 3.45 -35.61
CA THR A 3 18.01 2.30 -35.12
C THR A 3 17.55 1.07 -35.89
N SER A 4 18.46 0.41 -36.60
CA SER A 4 18.21 -0.90 -37.21
C SER A 4 17.77 -1.89 -36.14
N HIS A 5 16.76 -2.71 -36.45
CA HIS A 5 16.28 -3.77 -35.56
C HIS A 5 16.28 -5.07 -36.33
N ALA A 6 17.40 -5.80 -36.30
CA ALA A 6 17.48 -7.09 -36.94
C ALA A 6 16.69 -8.15 -36.16
N CYS A 7 16.03 -9.05 -36.87
CA CYS A 7 15.42 -10.23 -36.28
C CYS A 7 16.52 -11.15 -35.71
N PRO A 8 16.45 -11.59 -34.44
CA PRO A 8 17.42 -12.51 -33.85
C PRO A 8 17.33 -13.93 -34.40
N GLY A 9 16.31 -14.25 -35.21
CA GLY A 9 16.18 -15.54 -35.89
C GLY A 9 16.88 -15.54 -37.26
N CYS A 10 16.41 -14.70 -38.18
CA CYS A 10 16.84 -14.72 -39.58
C CYS A 10 17.56 -13.45 -40.05
N GLY A 11 17.88 -12.51 -39.15
CA GLY A 11 18.61 -11.29 -39.48
C GLY A 11 17.83 -10.20 -40.23
N VAL A 12 16.60 -10.49 -40.70
CA VAL A 12 15.75 -9.53 -41.44
C VAL A 12 15.57 -8.23 -40.65
N ASP A 13 15.72 -7.09 -41.32
CA ASP A 13 15.49 -5.77 -40.72
C ASP A 13 13.99 -5.53 -40.47
N LEU A 14 13.65 -5.40 -39.19
CA LEU A 14 12.29 -5.15 -38.70
C LEU A 14 11.98 -3.66 -38.56
N ALA A 15 12.87 -2.77 -38.99
CA ALA A 15 12.68 -1.32 -38.81
C ALA A 15 11.41 -0.80 -39.48
N ARG A 16 10.97 -1.42 -40.59
CA ARG A 16 9.77 -1.05 -41.36
C ARG A 16 8.56 -1.94 -41.07
N THR A 17 8.74 -3.03 -40.33
CA THR A 17 7.67 -3.98 -40.04
C THR A 17 6.64 -3.35 -39.09
N PRO A 18 5.34 -3.44 -39.37
CA PRO A 18 4.31 -2.88 -38.50
C PRO A 18 4.35 -3.53 -37.12
N THR A 19 4.40 -2.69 -36.08
CA THR A 19 4.44 -3.16 -34.69
C THR A 19 3.06 -3.13 -34.05
N THR A 20 2.79 -4.11 -33.20
CA THR A 20 1.59 -4.17 -32.38
C THR A 20 1.97 -3.90 -30.92
N ARG A 21 1.10 -3.26 -30.14
CA ARG A 21 1.34 -3.02 -28.71
C ARG A 21 0.85 -4.21 -27.89
N GLU A 22 1.76 -4.81 -27.13
CA GLU A 22 1.53 -5.93 -26.24
C GLU A 22 0.84 -5.47 -24.95
N PRO A 23 -0.21 -6.16 -24.48
CA PRO A 23 -1.10 -5.64 -23.46
C PRO A 23 -0.54 -5.73 -22.03
N ARG A 24 0.39 -6.66 -21.74
CA ARG A 24 0.88 -6.89 -20.37
C ARG A 24 1.98 -5.89 -19.98
N TYR A 25 2.92 -5.64 -20.88
CA TYR A 25 4.08 -4.77 -20.64
C TYR A 25 4.07 -3.51 -21.52
N GLY A 26 3.07 -3.34 -22.39
CA GLY A 26 2.97 -2.19 -23.29
C GLY A 26 4.08 -2.17 -24.36
N LEU A 27 4.76 -3.30 -24.58
CA LEU A 27 5.88 -3.45 -25.48
C LEU A 27 5.42 -3.36 -26.94
N LEU A 28 6.20 -2.71 -27.79
CA LEU A 28 5.96 -2.75 -29.24
C LEU A 28 6.63 -4.02 -29.78
N VAL A 29 5.82 -4.96 -30.24
CA VAL A 29 6.26 -6.24 -30.81
C VAL A 29 6.03 -6.23 -32.31
N ALA A 30 7.04 -6.64 -33.07
CA ALA A 30 6.95 -6.92 -34.49
C ALA A 30 6.97 -8.44 -34.70
N VAL A 31 6.20 -8.92 -35.68
CA VAL A 31 6.29 -10.31 -36.15
C VAL A 31 7.21 -10.30 -37.36
N CYS A 32 8.29 -11.07 -37.32
CA CYS A 32 9.22 -11.15 -38.45
C CYS A 32 8.52 -11.77 -39.67
N PRO A 33 8.54 -11.12 -40.85
CA PRO A 33 7.93 -11.69 -42.05
C PRO A 33 8.69 -12.91 -42.59
N GLY A 34 10.00 -13.01 -42.32
CA GLY A 34 10.81 -14.13 -42.82
C GLY A 34 10.64 -15.42 -42.03
N CYS A 35 10.71 -15.37 -40.70
CA CYS A 35 10.65 -16.56 -39.84
C CYS A 35 9.43 -16.63 -38.93
N GLY A 36 8.51 -15.66 -38.98
CA GLY A 36 7.32 -15.60 -38.12
C GLY A 36 7.60 -15.30 -36.63
N ARG A 37 8.86 -15.18 -36.22
CA ARG A 37 9.24 -14.97 -34.82
C ARG A 37 8.76 -13.61 -34.30
N VAL A 38 8.22 -13.59 -33.09
CA VAL A 38 7.74 -12.37 -32.42
C VAL A 38 8.87 -11.74 -31.62
N THR A 39 9.18 -10.47 -31.88
CA THR A 39 10.33 -9.78 -31.28
C THR A 39 9.94 -8.40 -30.78
N ALA A 40 10.33 -8.07 -29.55
CA ALA A 40 10.11 -6.76 -28.96
C ALA A 40 11.10 -5.74 -29.55
N ARG A 41 10.59 -4.63 -30.09
CA ARG A 41 11.41 -3.55 -30.63
C ARG A 41 12.06 -2.78 -29.48
N ARG A 42 13.39 -2.89 -29.35
CA ARG A 42 14.18 -2.13 -28.36
C ARG A 42 14.21 -0.66 -28.76
N MET A 43 13.33 0.18 -28.21
CA MET A 43 13.50 1.63 -28.38
C MET A 43 14.34 2.17 -27.24
N ALA A 44 15.48 2.79 -27.54
CA ALA A 44 16.25 3.56 -26.55
C ALA A 44 15.37 4.64 -25.85
N LYS A 45 14.40 5.22 -26.59
CA LYS A 45 13.37 6.11 -26.03
C LYS A 45 12.38 5.41 -25.09
N LEU A 46 12.13 4.09 -25.24
CA LEU A 46 11.29 3.33 -24.31
C LEU A 46 12.01 3.08 -22.99
N GLU A 47 13.33 2.86 -22.98
CA GLU A 47 14.11 2.73 -21.74
C GLU A 47 14.14 4.04 -20.96
N ALA A 48 14.37 5.18 -21.63
CA ALA A 48 14.28 6.49 -20.98
C ALA A 48 12.87 6.78 -20.43
N ARG A 49 11.81 6.44 -21.19
CA ARG A 49 10.42 6.55 -20.71
C ARG A 49 10.11 5.58 -19.57
N ARG A 50 10.68 4.38 -19.57
CA ARG A 50 10.56 3.39 -18.48
C ARG A 50 11.24 3.89 -17.22
N ARG A 51 12.46 4.43 -17.33
CA ARG A 51 13.15 5.07 -16.20
C ARG A 51 12.35 6.23 -15.65
N ARG A 52 11.86 7.15 -16.49
CA ARG A 52 10.97 8.25 -16.04
C ARG A 52 9.69 7.75 -15.38
N LYS A 53 9.04 6.72 -15.94
CA LYS A 53 7.84 6.13 -15.34
C LYS A 53 8.14 5.42 -14.02
N ALA A 54 9.27 4.74 -13.92
CA ALA A 54 9.72 4.10 -12.68
C ALA A 54 10.02 5.14 -11.62
N VAL A 55 10.72 6.23 -11.96
CA VAL A 55 10.98 7.36 -11.05
C VAL A 55 9.69 8.03 -10.61
N LEU A 56 8.76 8.32 -11.54
CA LEU A 56 7.44 8.85 -11.20
C LEU A 56 6.61 7.89 -10.35
N ALA A 57 6.71 6.59 -10.59
CA ALA A 57 6.07 5.58 -9.76
C ALA A 57 6.69 5.55 -8.36
N LEU A 58 8.02 5.63 -8.26
CA LEU A 58 8.74 5.71 -6.99
C LEU A 58 8.37 6.98 -6.23
N ALA A 59 8.31 8.12 -6.90
CA ALA A 59 7.95 9.42 -6.32
C ALA A 59 6.49 9.44 -5.86
N ARG A 60 5.60 8.78 -6.60
CA ARG A 60 4.19 8.58 -6.16
C ARG A 60 4.12 7.65 -4.96
N LEU A 61 4.87 6.54 -4.98
CA LEU A 61 4.97 5.62 -3.84
C LEU A 61 5.48 6.36 -2.61
N SER A 62 6.57 7.13 -2.71
CA SER A 62 7.11 7.89 -1.59
C SER A 62 6.15 8.97 -1.11
N GLY A 63 5.51 9.73 -2.02
CA GLY A 63 4.51 10.72 -1.66
C GLY A 63 3.29 10.10 -0.95
N GLN A 64 2.87 8.91 -1.38
CA GLN A 64 1.75 8.19 -0.76
C GLN A 64 2.12 7.58 0.59
N MET A 65 3.36 7.12 0.77
CA MET A 65 3.88 6.71 2.07
C MET A 65 3.92 7.88 3.05
N VAL A 66 4.31 9.08 2.60
CA VAL A 66 4.27 10.30 3.40
C VAL A 66 2.82 10.65 3.77
N CYS A 67 1.88 10.64 2.81
CA CYS A 67 0.48 10.89 3.11
C CYS A 67 -0.11 9.87 4.09
N ALA A 68 0.22 8.58 3.96
CA ALA A 68 -0.24 7.54 4.88
C ALA A 68 0.35 7.73 6.28
N ALA A 69 1.64 8.07 6.39
CA ALA A 69 2.27 8.40 7.67
C ALA A 69 1.62 9.62 8.32
N LEU A 70 1.36 10.69 7.55
CA LEU A 70 0.65 11.88 8.03
C LEU A 70 -0.78 11.54 8.49
N PHE A 71 -1.48 10.67 7.77
CA PHE A 71 -2.84 10.27 8.15
C PHE A 71 -2.85 9.48 9.46
N LEU A 72 -1.90 8.55 9.64
CA LEU A 72 -1.73 7.82 10.90
C LEU A 72 -1.36 8.75 12.05
N LEU A 73 -0.52 9.76 11.78
CA LEU A 73 -0.10 10.75 12.76
C LEU A 73 -1.29 11.65 13.18
N VAL A 74 -2.15 12.05 12.24
CA VAL A 74 -3.40 12.79 12.51
C VAL A 74 -4.36 11.94 13.33
N ILE A 75 -4.57 10.67 12.97
CA ILE A 75 -5.41 9.75 13.75
C ILE A 75 -4.87 9.64 15.18
N HIS A 76 -3.56 9.50 15.35
CA HIS A 76 -2.94 9.42 16.67
C HIS A 76 -3.21 10.69 17.51
N PHE A 77 -3.07 11.88 16.92
CA PHE A 77 -3.41 13.14 17.60
C PHE A 77 -4.89 13.26 17.94
N ILE A 78 -5.79 12.81 17.08
CA ILE A 78 -7.23 12.78 17.36
C ILE A 78 -7.52 11.89 18.57
N VAL A 79 -6.91 10.71 18.64
CA VAL A 79 -7.06 9.80 19.78
C VAL A 79 -6.57 10.45 21.08
N LEU A 80 -5.40 11.08 21.06
CA LEU A 80 -4.88 11.80 22.21
C LEU A 80 -5.80 12.95 22.65
N ALA A 81 -6.34 13.73 21.69
CA ALA A 81 -7.24 14.83 21.98
C ALA A 81 -8.58 14.36 22.58
N ILE A 82 -9.12 13.23 22.11
CA ILE A 82 -10.34 12.62 22.68
C ILE A 82 -10.08 12.16 24.12
N ALA A 83 -8.94 11.50 24.36
CA ALA A 83 -8.57 11.06 25.70
C ALA A 83 -8.47 12.23 26.69
N ASP A 84 -7.85 13.34 26.27
CA ASP A 84 -7.71 14.54 27.09
C ASP A 84 -9.06 15.23 27.37
N ALA A 85 -9.93 15.32 26.35
CA ALA A 85 -11.27 15.89 26.50
C ALA A 85 -12.17 15.09 27.46
N MET A 86 -12.02 13.75 27.47
CA MET A 86 -12.74 12.88 28.40
C MET A 86 -12.23 13.02 29.84
N ASP A 87 -10.92 13.15 30.02
CA ASP A 87 -10.31 13.35 31.34
C ASP A 87 -10.77 14.67 31.98
N PHE A 88 -10.93 15.73 31.17
CA PHE A 88 -11.45 17.03 31.64
C PHE A 88 -12.89 16.94 32.20
N GLN A 89 -13.74 16.09 31.61
CA GLN A 89 -15.09 15.83 32.12
C GLN A 89 -15.09 15.10 33.47
N SER A 90 -14.11 14.22 33.70
CA SER A 90 -14.02 13.47 34.96
C SER A 90 -13.49 14.31 36.13
N ALA A 91 -12.61 15.28 35.87
CA ALA A 91 -12.01 16.13 36.90
C ALA A 91 -12.96 17.24 37.42
N GLY A 92 -13.97 17.62 36.62
CA GLY A 92 -15.00 18.60 37.02
C GLY A 92 -16.15 18.01 37.84
N ALA A 93 -16.25 16.69 37.96
CA ALA A 93 -17.28 16.04 38.74
C ALA A 93 -16.89 16.05 40.24
N SER A 94 -17.68 16.74 41.05
CA SER A 94 -17.50 16.79 42.50
C SER A 94 -17.53 15.37 43.12
N SER A 95 -16.78 15.15 44.19
CA SER A 95 -16.57 13.83 44.81
C SER A 95 -17.86 13.12 45.27
N ALA A 96 -18.96 13.85 45.47
CA ALA A 96 -20.27 13.29 45.79
C ALA A 96 -21.04 12.79 44.54
N GLU A 97 -20.82 13.41 43.37
CA GLU A 97 -21.39 12.96 42.09
C GLU A 97 -20.62 11.77 41.52
N ALA A 98 -19.29 11.77 41.64
CA ALA A 98 -18.41 10.70 41.18
C ALA A 98 -18.75 9.32 41.80
N GLN A 99 -19.22 9.29 43.05
CA GLN A 99 -19.66 8.07 43.73
C GLN A 99 -21.03 7.56 43.23
N SER A 100 -21.97 8.46 42.91
CA SER A 100 -23.25 8.07 42.29
C SER A 100 -23.10 7.63 40.82
N ILE A 101 -22.05 8.11 40.13
CA ILE A 101 -21.69 7.70 38.77
C ILE A 101 -21.00 6.33 38.77
N SER A 102 -20.26 5.98 39.83
CA SER A 102 -19.59 4.67 39.98
C SER A 102 -20.59 3.51 39.99
N ASP A 103 -21.74 3.63 40.66
CA ASP A 103 -22.80 2.60 40.62
C ASP A 103 -23.57 2.55 39.29
N ARG A 104 -23.43 3.58 38.44
CA ARG A 104 -23.94 3.60 37.05
C ARG A 104 -22.85 3.39 36.00
N SER A 105 -21.63 3.01 36.38
CA SER A 105 -20.44 3.03 35.50
C SER A 105 -20.15 1.73 34.73
N THR A 106 -21.01 0.71 34.82
CA THR A 106 -21.02 -0.45 33.90
C THR A 106 -20.94 -0.07 32.39
N PRO A 107 -21.61 0.98 31.89
CA PRO A 107 -21.41 1.49 30.53
C PRO A 107 -20.02 2.09 30.27
N LEU A 108 -19.28 2.54 31.28
CA LEU A 108 -17.99 3.22 31.13
C LEU A 108 -16.84 2.21 30.96
N ILE A 109 -16.92 1.05 31.64
CA ILE A 109 -16.02 -0.10 31.38
C ILE A 109 -16.33 -0.71 30.00
N ALA A 110 -17.61 -0.80 29.62
CA ALA A 110 -17.99 -1.17 28.25
C ALA A 110 -17.47 -0.15 27.21
N TYR A 111 -17.45 1.14 27.55
CA TYR A 111 -16.90 2.22 26.72
C TYR A 111 -15.38 2.17 26.62
N PHE A 112 -14.65 1.89 27.72
CA PHE A 112 -13.20 1.68 27.71
C PHE A 112 -12.79 0.41 26.95
N SER A 113 -13.57 -0.67 27.04
CA SER A 113 -13.40 -1.83 26.14
C SER A 113 -13.71 -1.49 24.68
N GLY A 114 -14.57 -0.50 24.45
CA GLY A 114 -14.81 0.11 23.14
C GLY A 114 -13.63 0.94 22.63
N LEU A 115 -12.87 1.59 23.51
CA LEU A 115 -11.66 2.34 23.17
C LEU A 115 -10.52 1.42 22.71
N GLU A 116 -10.28 0.29 23.38
CA GLU A 116 -9.28 -0.70 22.92
C GLU A 116 -9.67 -1.31 21.57
N ALA A 117 -10.96 -1.64 21.39
CA ALA A 117 -11.46 -2.10 20.10
C ALA A 117 -11.33 -1.02 19.02
N TYR A 118 -11.62 0.24 19.35
CA TYR A 118 -11.51 1.37 18.44
C TYR A 118 -10.06 1.61 18.01
N GLU A 119 -9.10 1.57 18.95
CA GLU A 119 -7.67 1.64 18.62
C GLU A 119 -7.28 0.52 17.67
N MET A 120 -7.72 -0.72 17.94
CA MET A 120 -7.45 -1.85 17.04
C MET A 120 -8.03 -1.59 15.63
N PHE A 121 -9.28 -1.14 15.51
CA PHE A 121 -9.89 -0.82 14.21
C PHE A 121 -9.18 0.35 13.49
N ALA A 122 -8.75 1.36 14.23
CA ALA A 122 -8.00 2.51 13.71
C ALA A 122 -6.66 2.10 13.10
N TRP A 123 -6.05 1.00 13.56
CA TRP A 123 -4.86 0.39 12.93
C TRP A 123 -5.20 -0.57 11.80
N LEU A 124 -6.24 -1.39 11.96
CA LEU A 124 -6.60 -2.43 11.00
C LEU A 124 -7.10 -1.89 9.66
N ILE A 125 -7.91 -0.83 9.66
CA ILE A 125 -8.47 -0.27 8.42
C ILE A 125 -7.35 0.31 7.53
N PRO A 126 -6.47 1.19 8.02
CA PRO A 126 -5.32 1.65 7.24
C PRO A 126 -4.41 0.50 6.82
N ALA A 127 -4.16 -0.49 7.68
CA ALA A 127 -3.32 -1.64 7.36
C ALA A 127 -3.88 -2.47 6.20
N ALA A 128 -5.20 -2.68 6.15
CA ALA A 128 -5.88 -3.37 5.06
C ALA A 128 -5.80 -2.56 3.76
N VAL A 129 -6.11 -1.26 3.81
CA VAL A 129 -6.08 -0.36 2.66
C VAL A 129 -4.66 -0.26 2.08
N CYS A 130 -3.66 -0.06 2.95
CA CYS A 130 -2.24 -0.06 2.59
C CYS A 130 -1.83 -1.40 1.98
N GLY A 131 -2.26 -2.53 2.56
CA GLY A 131 -1.99 -3.87 2.02
C GLY A 131 -2.52 -4.04 0.60
N VAL A 132 -3.82 -3.82 0.38
CA VAL A 132 -4.44 -3.91 -0.96
C VAL A 132 -3.70 -3.04 -1.97
N TRP A 133 -3.33 -1.84 -1.55
CA TRP A 133 -2.64 -0.90 -2.40
C TRP A 133 -1.20 -1.31 -2.72
N LEU A 134 -0.42 -1.80 -1.74
CA LEU A 134 0.93 -2.32 -1.92
C LEU A 134 0.94 -3.53 -2.88
N GLY A 135 0.02 -4.47 -2.70
CA GLY A 135 -0.14 -5.63 -3.60
C GLY A 135 -0.55 -5.24 -5.03
N ALA A 136 -1.32 -4.17 -5.18
CA ALA A 136 -1.71 -3.65 -6.49
C ALA A 136 -0.54 -2.94 -7.21
N SER A 137 0.29 -2.21 -6.48
CA SER A 137 1.29 -1.26 -7.02
C SER A 137 2.70 -1.84 -7.17
N MET A 138 3.16 -2.70 -6.26
CA MET A 138 4.57 -3.13 -6.17
C MET A 138 4.86 -4.52 -6.77
N ARG A 139 4.26 -4.86 -7.90
CA ARG A 139 4.39 -6.21 -8.50
C ARG A 139 5.76 -6.59 -9.03
N HIS A 140 6.56 -5.59 -9.32
CA HIS A 140 7.89 -5.77 -9.90
C HIS A 140 8.97 -5.90 -8.84
N ILE A 141 8.61 -5.60 -7.59
CA ILE A 141 9.47 -5.73 -6.42
C ILE A 141 9.06 -7.04 -5.75
N ALA A 142 10.03 -7.79 -5.24
CA ALA A 142 9.73 -9.01 -4.54
C ALA A 142 8.88 -8.69 -3.30
N LEU A 143 7.72 -9.36 -3.18
CA LEU A 143 6.72 -9.08 -2.14
C LEU A 143 7.33 -9.04 -0.73
N TRP A 144 8.30 -9.91 -0.45
CA TRP A 144 8.99 -9.97 0.83
C TRP A 144 9.77 -8.68 1.16
N ILE A 145 10.36 -7.99 0.18
CA ILE A 145 11.07 -6.71 0.41
C ILE A 145 10.07 -5.64 0.83
N VAL A 146 8.91 -5.59 0.17
CA VAL A 146 7.83 -4.63 0.48
C VAL A 146 7.25 -4.89 1.86
N LEU A 147 6.96 -6.16 2.17
CA LEU A 147 6.47 -6.57 3.48
C LEU A 147 7.49 -6.28 4.58
N SER A 148 8.79 -6.50 4.33
CA SER A 148 9.86 -6.21 5.29
C SER A 148 9.96 -4.71 5.56
N GLY A 149 9.99 -3.88 4.52
CA GLY A 149 10.02 -2.42 4.69
C GLY A 149 8.79 -1.88 5.41
N TRP A 150 7.61 -2.43 5.11
CA TRP A 150 6.37 -2.07 5.80
C TRP A 150 6.35 -2.53 7.26
N ALA A 151 6.84 -3.73 7.55
CA ALA A 151 6.96 -4.23 8.92
C ALA A 151 7.87 -3.33 9.77
N VAL A 152 8.99 -2.86 9.22
CA VAL A 152 9.86 -1.88 9.91
C VAL A 152 9.11 -0.60 10.23
N ILE A 153 8.27 -0.11 9.32
CA ILE A 153 7.46 1.10 9.54
C ILE A 153 6.39 0.88 10.62
N ILE A 154 5.67 -0.25 10.59
CA ILE A 154 4.68 -0.56 11.64
C ILE A 154 5.37 -0.69 13.00
N ILE A 155 6.52 -1.38 13.06
CA ILE A 155 7.31 -1.50 14.29
C ILE A 155 7.73 -0.11 14.76
N ALA A 156 8.30 0.72 13.89
CA ALA A 156 8.68 2.09 14.27
C ALA A 156 7.48 2.88 14.82
N LEU A 157 6.33 2.79 14.16
CA LEU A 157 5.10 3.47 14.58
C LEU A 157 4.60 2.99 15.95
N HIS A 158 4.55 1.68 16.19
CA HIS A 158 4.13 1.11 17.49
C HIS A 158 5.05 1.49 18.64
N TRP A 159 6.34 1.73 18.36
CA TRP A 159 7.34 2.09 19.38
C TRP A 159 7.59 3.60 19.49
N THR A 160 7.05 4.42 18.58
CA THR A 160 7.11 5.90 18.66
C THR A 160 6.69 6.47 20.01
N PRO A 161 5.61 5.99 20.67
CA PRO A 161 5.19 6.54 21.96
C PRO A 161 6.22 6.34 23.07
N ASP A 162 7.01 5.27 23.02
CA ASP A 162 8.10 5.03 23.97
C ASP A 162 9.30 5.93 23.66
N LEU A 163 9.62 6.13 22.38
CA LEU A 163 10.64 7.08 21.90
C LEU A 163 10.31 8.52 22.29
N ILE A 164 9.04 8.94 22.13
CA ILE A 164 8.57 10.26 22.54
C ILE A 164 8.70 10.42 24.06
N ARG A 165 8.35 9.39 24.85
CA ARG A 165 8.54 9.43 26.31
C ARG A 165 10.00 9.53 26.72
N ALA A 166 10.88 8.73 26.10
CA ALA A 166 12.31 8.82 26.33
C ALA A 166 12.84 10.23 26.00
N ALA A 167 12.37 10.81 24.90
CA ALA A 167 12.70 12.19 24.54
C ALA A 167 12.16 13.20 25.57
N GLN A 168 10.88 13.11 25.96
CA GLN A 168 10.26 14.01 26.95
C GLN A 168 11.00 13.97 28.29
N SER A 169 11.46 12.79 28.73
CA SER A 169 12.26 12.67 29.96
C SER A 169 13.61 13.40 29.91
N LEU A 170 14.13 13.66 28.70
CA LEU A 170 15.36 14.43 28.49
C LEU A 170 15.14 15.95 28.45
N PHE A 171 13.91 16.41 28.17
CA PHE A 171 13.62 17.84 27.93
C PHE A 171 12.88 18.57 29.07
N GLY A 172 12.55 17.90 30.17
CA GLY A 172 11.97 18.53 31.37
C GLY A 172 10.45 18.75 31.33
N ASP A 173 9.88 18.89 32.52
CA ASP A 173 8.46 18.68 32.90
C ASP A 173 7.41 19.40 32.03
N VAL A 174 6.97 18.74 30.96
CA VAL A 174 5.58 18.88 30.51
C VAL A 174 4.79 17.77 31.17
N SER A 175 4.03 18.14 32.22
CA SER A 175 3.12 17.26 32.97
C SER A 175 1.96 16.78 32.08
N ILE A 176 2.24 15.89 31.14
CA ILE A 176 1.23 15.08 30.47
C ILE A 176 1.04 13.85 31.35
N ARG A 177 -0.20 13.56 31.77
CA ARG A 177 -0.51 12.32 32.51
C ARG A 177 0.17 11.13 31.82
N PRO A 178 0.84 10.24 32.55
CA PRO A 178 1.57 9.15 31.93
C PRO A 178 0.58 8.24 31.21
N TYR A 179 0.54 8.34 29.87
CA TYR A 179 -0.12 7.34 29.04
C TYR A 179 0.46 5.99 29.43
N GLN A 180 -0.35 5.15 30.08
CA GLN A 180 0.04 3.78 30.36
C GLN A 180 -0.09 3.02 29.06
N PRO A 181 1.03 2.60 28.46
CA PRO A 181 0.93 1.85 27.24
C PRO A 181 0.23 0.52 27.48
N PRO A 182 -0.48 -0.01 26.47
CA PRO A 182 -0.97 -1.37 26.54
C PRO A 182 0.18 -2.32 26.89
N GLY A 183 -0.13 -3.34 27.69
CA GLY A 183 0.85 -4.34 28.09
C GLY A 183 1.56 -4.95 26.88
N ALA A 184 2.79 -5.45 27.08
CA ALA A 184 3.61 -5.98 25.98
C ALA A 184 2.85 -7.02 25.13
N ALA A 185 2.05 -7.89 25.76
CA ALA A 185 1.22 -8.87 25.08
C ALA A 185 0.19 -8.23 24.11
N ALA A 186 -0.51 -7.18 24.54
CA ALA A 186 -1.49 -6.48 23.70
C ALA A 186 -0.80 -5.74 22.54
N ARG A 187 0.36 -5.12 22.77
CA ARG A 187 1.17 -4.50 21.70
C ARG A 187 1.60 -5.51 20.65
N TRP A 188 2.09 -6.67 21.07
CA TRP A 188 2.47 -7.74 20.15
C TRP A 188 1.26 -8.29 19.39
N ALA A 189 0.12 -8.44 20.05
CA ALA A 189 -1.12 -8.87 19.41
C ALA A 189 -1.52 -7.90 18.29
N THR A 190 -1.61 -6.60 18.59
CA THR A 190 -1.96 -5.55 17.61
C THR A 190 -0.96 -5.47 16.45
N LEU A 191 0.34 -5.58 16.74
CA LEU A 191 1.37 -5.62 15.71
C LEU A 191 1.19 -6.81 14.76
N LEU A 192 1.00 -8.01 15.30
CA LEU A 192 0.84 -9.23 14.52
C LEU A 192 -0.46 -9.22 13.68
N THR A 193 -1.58 -8.76 14.24
CA THR A 193 -2.83 -8.59 13.47
C THR A 193 -2.68 -7.55 12.37
N THR A 194 -2.01 -6.43 12.64
CA THR A 194 -1.74 -5.39 11.63
C THR A 194 -0.93 -5.95 10.46
N ILE A 195 0.15 -6.69 10.74
CA ILE A 195 0.98 -7.35 9.73
C ILE A 195 0.16 -8.37 8.94
N ALA A 196 -0.62 -9.21 9.62
CA ALA A 196 -1.46 -10.22 8.98
C ALA A 196 -2.51 -9.59 8.06
N VAL A 197 -3.19 -8.54 8.51
CA VAL A 197 -4.21 -7.83 7.74
C VAL A 197 -3.60 -7.09 6.54
N THR A 198 -2.43 -6.47 6.68
CA THR A 198 -1.71 -5.94 5.52
C THR A 198 -1.35 -7.06 4.55
N GLY A 199 -0.83 -8.19 5.03
CA GLY A 199 -0.48 -9.33 4.18
C GLY A 199 -1.68 -9.87 3.39
N ALA A 200 -2.83 -10.01 4.05
CA ALA A 200 -4.09 -10.38 3.41
C ALA A 200 -4.53 -9.35 2.37
N GLY A 201 -4.45 -8.06 2.70
CA GLY A 201 -4.69 -6.97 1.76
C GLY A 201 -3.80 -7.08 0.53
N CYS A 202 -2.50 -7.28 0.70
CA CYS A 202 -1.54 -7.47 -0.40
C CYS A 202 -1.96 -8.59 -1.35
N ALA A 203 -2.36 -9.75 -0.80
CA ALA A 203 -2.84 -10.87 -1.62
C ALA A 203 -4.07 -10.49 -2.45
N VAL A 204 -5.03 -9.78 -1.85
CA VAL A 204 -6.23 -9.26 -2.55
C VAL A 204 -5.84 -8.29 -3.67
N GLY A 205 -4.92 -7.36 -3.41
CA GLY A 205 -4.43 -6.39 -4.38
C GLY A 205 -3.71 -7.03 -5.59
N VAL A 206 -2.93 -8.09 -5.33
CA VAL A 206 -2.31 -8.89 -6.39
C VAL A 206 -3.37 -9.62 -7.22
N GLY A 207 -4.34 -10.25 -6.56
CA GLY A 207 -5.42 -11.00 -7.20
C GLY A 207 -6.32 -10.15 -8.10
N ALA A 208 -6.84 -9.02 -7.57
CA ALA A 208 -7.65 -8.07 -8.32
C ALA A 208 -6.90 -7.55 -9.57
N HIS A 209 -5.62 -7.28 -9.37
CA HIS A 209 -4.64 -6.94 -10.40
C HIS A 209 -4.58 -7.95 -11.56
N GLY A 210 -4.22 -9.18 -11.18
CA GLY A 210 -4.05 -10.32 -12.09
C GLY A 210 -5.30 -10.58 -12.91
N PHE A 211 -6.47 -10.50 -12.26
CA PHE A 211 -7.76 -10.64 -12.92
C PHE A 211 -7.99 -9.60 -14.02
N ASP A 212 -7.71 -8.31 -13.77
CA ASP A 212 -7.84 -7.27 -14.80
C ASP A 212 -6.84 -7.48 -15.95
N THR A 213 -5.59 -7.87 -15.65
CA THR A 213 -4.61 -8.18 -16.73
C THR A 213 -5.03 -9.35 -17.60
N SER A 214 -5.55 -10.42 -17.00
CA SER A 214 -6.08 -11.59 -17.72
C SER A 214 -7.25 -11.20 -18.63
N ARG A 215 -8.21 -10.41 -18.10
CA ARG A 215 -9.33 -9.88 -18.89
C ARG A 215 -8.86 -8.99 -20.05
N ARG A 216 -7.86 -8.14 -19.85
CA ARG A 216 -7.29 -7.31 -20.93
C ARG A 216 -6.58 -8.17 -21.98
N HIS A 217 -5.81 -9.17 -21.56
CA HIS A 217 -5.13 -10.10 -22.46
C HIS A 217 -6.13 -10.91 -23.30
N ALA A 218 -7.17 -11.48 -22.68
CA ALA A 218 -8.23 -12.20 -23.38
C ALA A 218 -8.94 -11.31 -24.42
N ARG A 219 -9.27 -10.06 -24.05
CA ARG A 219 -9.86 -9.07 -24.99
C ARG A 219 -8.92 -8.77 -26.16
N TRP A 220 -7.62 -8.64 -25.91
CA TRP A 220 -6.62 -8.40 -26.94
C TRP A 220 -6.47 -9.60 -27.89
N MET A 221 -6.42 -10.83 -27.37
CA MET A 221 -6.37 -12.05 -28.17
C MET A 221 -7.59 -12.18 -29.09
N ARG A 222 -8.79 -11.86 -28.59
CA ARG A 222 -10.02 -11.82 -29.42
C ARG A 222 -9.91 -10.78 -30.55
N LYS A 223 -9.35 -9.59 -30.29
CA LYS A 223 -9.14 -8.56 -31.33
C LYS A 223 -8.15 -9.03 -32.40
N LEU A 224 -7.05 -9.67 -32.00
CA LEU A 224 -6.08 -10.24 -32.94
C LEU A 224 -6.68 -11.35 -33.81
N ALA A 225 -7.45 -12.25 -33.22
CA ALA A 225 -8.12 -13.31 -33.96
C ALA A 225 -9.08 -12.75 -35.02
N ARG A 226 -9.84 -11.69 -34.68
CA ARG A 226 -10.72 -10.99 -35.64
C ARG A 226 -9.93 -10.32 -36.76
N ALA A 227 -8.81 -9.66 -36.45
CA ALA A 227 -7.97 -9.02 -37.44
C ALA A 227 -7.35 -10.03 -38.42
N ARG A 228 -6.93 -11.21 -37.95
CA ARG A 228 -6.43 -12.30 -38.81
C ARG A 228 -7.52 -12.81 -39.77
N ARG A 229 -8.74 -13.04 -39.26
CA ARG A 229 -9.87 -13.48 -40.10
C ARG A 229 -10.22 -12.49 -41.21
N ARG A 230 -10.13 -11.18 -40.95
CA ARG A 230 -10.38 -10.14 -41.97
C ARG A 230 -9.35 -10.19 -43.11
N ARG A 231 -8.07 -10.44 -42.81
CA ARG A 231 -7.01 -10.57 -43.82
C ARG A 231 -7.12 -11.81 -44.69
N CYS A 232 -7.78 -12.88 -44.21
CA CYS A 232 -7.95 -14.09 -45.00
C CYS A 232 -9.15 -14.01 -45.97
N ARG A 233 -9.98 -12.97 -45.85
CA ARG A 233 -11.17 -12.75 -46.70
C ARG A 233 -10.94 -11.69 -47.79
N SER A 234 -9.80 -11.01 -47.75
CA SER A 234 -9.33 -10.02 -48.74
C SER A 234 -8.25 -10.65 -49.59
#